data_AF-A0A496L9N5-F1
#
_entry.id   AF-A0A496L9N5-F1
#
_cell.length_a   1.000
_cell.length_b   1.000
_cell.length_c   1.000
_cell.angle_alpha   90.00
_cell.angle_beta   90.00
_cell.angle_gamma   90.00
#
_symmetry.space_group_name_H-M   'P 1'
#
loop_
_entity.id
_entity.type
_entity.pdbx_description
1 polymer ?
#
loop_
_entity_poly.entity_id
_entity_poly.type
_entity_poly.pdbx_seq_one_letter_code
_entity_poly.pdbx_strand_id
1 'polypeptide(L)'
;MNTLLKVQSVLIIIFLLGISSICAQTPPSYDVNQPYITVTTSRESGVWHFKFQADEADQSSVWIDLNNNGSYDQGEEGMDFGAYYSHIQSSKTIKLYGKIKEFQCLANSVTELEVTGNPELQVLWCTYNLITSLDVSKNTKLKTLFCYGNKLTTLDVSNNTELTDLDVNGNMLTSLSVKNCPALAKIHCFGNQIKGKGMNTFIKSLPDRSGSNAGKIFIVNSVVHSEGNVALVSEVKAAKDKNWEVLDFFQHKPYDGVDDTKYTTKQPSVVLTTMRTEGTWKLKLKADEQAKPYIW
;
A
#
# COMPACT_ATOMS: atom_id res chain seq x y z
N MET A 1 -13.28 55.22 -39.52
CA MET A 1 -14.12 54.01 -39.51
C MET A 1 -13.26 52.85 -40.02
N ASN A 2 -12.95 51.92 -39.11
CA ASN A 2 -12.29 50.62 -39.24
C ASN A 2 -10.94 50.46 -39.99
N THR A 3 -9.92 50.37 -39.13
CA THR A 3 -8.65 49.65 -39.19
C THR A 3 -8.71 48.22 -39.77
N LEU A 4 -7.86 47.95 -40.77
CA LEU A 4 -7.36 46.62 -41.09
C LEU A 4 -6.10 46.35 -40.23
N LEU A 5 -6.14 45.37 -39.34
CA LEU A 5 -4.93 44.81 -38.70
C LEU A 5 -4.37 43.70 -39.60
N LYS A 6 -3.17 43.95 -40.13
CA LYS A 6 -2.33 42.97 -40.81
C LYS A 6 -1.62 42.10 -39.77
N VAL A 7 -1.67 40.79 -40.02
CA VAL A 7 -0.89 39.74 -39.35
C VAL A 7 0.60 40.06 -39.51
N GLN A 8 1.32 40.26 -38.41
CA GLN A 8 2.77 40.33 -38.41
C GLN A 8 3.35 38.93 -38.20
N SER A 9 3.99 38.43 -39.26
CA SER A 9 4.91 37.31 -39.22
C SER A 9 6.20 37.77 -38.53
N VAL A 10 6.54 37.18 -37.38
CA VAL A 10 7.85 37.39 -36.76
C VAL A 10 8.82 36.36 -37.34
N LEU A 11 9.75 36.87 -38.13
CA LEU A 11 10.88 36.17 -38.72
C LEU A 11 11.86 35.78 -37.59
N ILE A 12 12.11 34.48 -37.40
CA ILE A 12 13.15 33.99 -36.47
C ILE A 12 14.51 34.17 -37.17
N ILE A 13 15.34 35.05 -36.62
CA ILE A 13 16.74 35.24 -37.02
C ILE A 13 17.58 34.20 -36.29
N ILE A 14 18.16 33.26 -37.03
CA ILE A 14 19.13 32.29 -36.53
C ILE A 14 20.50 32.96 -36.50
N PHE A 15 21.03 33.23 -35.30
CA PHE A 15 22.44 33.57 -35.12
C PHE A 15 23.24 32.27 -34.97
N LEU A 16 23.98 31.91 -36.03
CA LEU A 16 25.02 30.88 -35.99
C LEU A 16 26.29 31.48 -35.37
N LEU A 17 26.58 31.13 -34.12
CA LEU A 17 27.93 31.25 -33.55
C LEU A 17 28.31 29.90 -32.95
N GLY A 18 29.43 29.37 -33.45
CA GLY A 18 29.95 28.06 -33.13
C GLY A 18 30.25 27.90 -31.65
N ILE A 19 29.75 26.80 -31.09
CA ILE A 19 30.22 26.21 -29.85
C ILE A 19 30.32 24.71 -30.11
N SER A 20 31.50 24.19 -29.77
CA SER A 20 31.92 22.79 -29.76
C SER A 20 30.80 21.78 -29.52
N SER A 21 30.83 20.67 -30.29
CA SER A 21 30.02 19.47 -30.11
C SER A 21 29.94 19.03 -28.65
N ILE A 22 28.91 19.50 -27.96
CA ILE A 22 28.25 18.73 -26.91
C ILE A 22 27.35 17.78 -27.69
N CYS A 23 27.54 16.47 -27.54
CA CYS A 23 26.55 15.50 -28.03
C CYS A 23 25.18 15.97 -27.56
N ALA A 24 24.34 16.43 -28.48
CA ALA A 24 22.93 16.62 -28.21
C ALA A 24 22.41 15.23 -27.86
N GLN A 25 22.28 14.93 -26.57
CA GLN A 25 21.45 13.82 -26.12
C GLN A 25 20.10 14.07 -26.80
N THR A 26 19.65 13.10 -27.60
CA THR A 26 18.28 13.12 -28.13
C THR A 26 17.36 13.41 -26.95
N PRO A 27 16.46 14.41 -27.04
CA PRO A 27 15.57 14.74 -25.94
C PRO A 27 14.86 13.47 -25.49
N PRO A 28 14.61 13.30 -24.18
CA PRO A 28 13.96 12.11 -23.66
C PRO A 28 12.68 11.87 -24.47
N SER A 29 12.57 10.67 -25.02
CA SER A 29 11.34 10.25 -25.68
C SER A 29 10.28 10.11 -24.59
N TYR A 30 9.36 11.06 -24.50
CA TYR A 30 8.19 11.03 -23.61
C TYR A 30 7.20 9.98 -24.11
N ASP A 31 7.62 8.72 -24.07
CA ASP A 31 6.84 7.58 -24.55
C ASP A 31 5.76 7.26 -23.53
N VAL A 32 4.51 7.21 -23.99
CA VAL A 32 3.35 6.79 -23.20
C VAL A 32 3.15 5.27 -23.22
N ASN A 33 3.87 4.54 -24.09
CA ASN A 33 3.79 3.08 -24.24
C ASN A 33 4.85 2.35 -23.42
N GLN A 34 5.15 2.87 -22.23
CA GLN A 34 6.07 2.27 -21.27
C GLN A 34 5.35 1.99 -19.93
N PRO A 35 5.96 1.24 -19.00
CA PRO A 35 5.43 1.07 -17.64
C PRO A 35 5.04 2.41 -17.01
N TYR A 36 3.97 2.43 -16.22
CA TYR A 36 3.55 3.63 -15.52
C TYR A 36 2.89 3.32 -14.18
N ILE A 37 2.83 4.34 -13.32
CA ILE A 37 2.05 4.38 -12.08
C ILE A 37 1.00 5.48 -12.22
N THR A 38 -0.26 5.18 -11.95
CA THR A 38 -1.35 6.18 -11.90
C THR A 38 -1.65 6.53 -10.45
N VAL A 39 -1.80 7.82 -10.13
CA VAL A 39 -2.22 8.29 -8.81
C VAL A 39 -3.39 9.24 -8.94
N THR A 40 -4.48 8.95 -8.22
CA THR A 40 -5.69 9.77 -8.21
C THR A 40 -6.01 10.25 -6.79
N THR A 41 -6.18 11.55 -6.61
CA THR A 41 -6.55 12.17 -5.31
C THR A 41 -8.00 12.64 -5.27
N SER A 42 -8.56 12.69 -4.06
CA SER A 42 -9.84 13.37 -3.81
C SER A 42 -9.73 14.88 -3.65
N ARG A 43 -8.51 15.44 -3.51
CA ARG A 43 -8.31 16.89 -3.35
C ARG A 43 -8.77 17.64 -4.59
N GLU A 44 -9.35 18.83 -4.39
CA GLU A 44 -9.60 19.79 -5.47
C GLU A 44 -8.37 20.63 -5.81
N SER A 45 -7.50 20.86 -4.82
CA SER A 45 -6.25 21.59 -4.96
C SER A 45 -5.28 21.20 -3.84
N GLY A 46 -4.01 21.61 -3.97
CA GLY A 46 -3.00 21.35 -2.97
C GLY A 46 -1.62 21.18 -3.60
N VAL A 47 -0.75 20.48 -2.89
CA VAL A 47 0.59 20.12 -3.36
C VAL A 47 0.69 18.60 -3.38
N TRP A 48 1.09 18.08 -4.51
CA TRP A 48 1.56 16.72 -4.65
C TRP A 48 2.93 16.59 -3.98
N HIS A 49 3.14 15.50 -3.25
CA HIS A 49 4.41 15.19 -2.64
C HIS A 49 4.76 13.73 -2.89
N PHE A 50 5.76 13.48 -3.72
CA PHE A 50 6.17 12.13 -4.11
C PHE A 50 7.66 11.94 -3.94
N LYS A 51 8.09 10.69 -3.80
CA LYS A 51 9.48 10.31 -3.99
C LYS A 51 9.49 9.04 -4.82
N PHE A 52 10.41 8.96 -5.77
CA PHE A 52 10.55 7.79 -6.60
C PHE A 52 12.01 7.54 -6.97
N GLN A 53 12.30 6.30 -7.33
CA GLN A 53 13.61 5.86 -7.78
C GLN A 53 13.43 4.91 -8.97
N ALA A 54 14.28 5.08 -9.98
CA ALA A 54 14.49 4.11 -11.05
C ALA A 54 15.96 3.64 -11.04
N ASP A 55 16.24 2.49 -11.65
CA ASP A 55 17.63 2.10 -11.89
C ASP A 55 18.30 3.14 -12.81
N GLU A 56 19.60 3.42 -12.61
CA GLU A 56 20.32 4.48 -13.33
C GLU A 56 20.18 4.38 -14.86
N ALA A 57 20.13 3.16 -15.39
CA ALA A 57 19.96 2.90 -16.82
C ALA A 57 18.57 3.26 -17.37
N ASP A 58 17.54 3.34 -16.52
CA ASP A 58 16.16 3.65 -16.90
C ASP A 58 15.78 5.11 -16.59
N GLN A 59 16.55 5.82 -15.76
CA GLN A 59 16.20 7.19 -15.30
C GLN A 59 15.96 8.18 -16.45
N SER A 60 16.70 8.07 -17.55
CA SER A 60 16.55 8.98 -18.70
C SER A 60 15.23 8.82 -19.47
N SER A 61 14.47 7.73 -19.26
CA SER A 61 13.17 7.51 -19.91
C SER A 61 11.98 7.80 -19.00
N VAL A 62 12.23 8.00 -17.70
CA VAL A 62 11.18 8.33 -16.74
C VAL A 62 10.71 9.75 -17.00
N TRP A 63 9.40 9.99 -16.89
CA TRP A 63 8.82 11.32 -16.90
C TRP A 63 7.47 11.32 -16.19
N ILE A 64 7.03 12.49 -15.74
CA ILE A 64 5.77 12.67 -15.01
C ILE A 64 4.81 13.52 -15.84
N ASP A 65 3.58 13.02 -15.95
CA ASP A 65 2.43 13.70 -16.55
C ASP A 65 1.54 14.18 -15.40
N LEU A 66 1.68 15.45 -15.06
CA LEU A 66 1.05 16.08 -13.89
C LEU A 66 -0.42 16.42 -14.13
N ASN A 67 -0.87 16.38 -15.38
CA ASN A 67 -2.26 16.66 -15.73
C ASN A 67 -3.01 15.47 -16.36
N ASN A 68 -2.31 14.36 -16.60
CA ASN A 68 -2.78 13.13 -17.22
C ASN A 68 -3.31 13.35 -18.66
N ASN A 69 -2.66 14.21 -19.45
CA ASN A 69 -3.03 14.48 -20.85
C ASN A 69 -2.23 13.66 -21.88
N GLY A 70 -1.25 12.87 -21.45
CA GLY A 70 -0.40 12.05 -22.30
C GLY A 70 0.64 12.84 -23.11
N SER A 71 0.95 14.07 -22.71
CA SER A 71 1.94 14.94 -23.33
C SER A 71 2.86 15.51 -22.25
N TYR A 72 4.10 15.84 -22.64
CA TYR A 72 5.02 16.54 -21.77
C TYR A 72 4.80 18.05 -21.86
N ASP A 73 4.46 18.67 -20.74
CA ASP A 73 4.10 20.08 -20.64
C ASP A 73 5.12 20.90 -19.82
N GLN A 74 5.06 22.23 -20.00
CA GLN A 74 5.80 23.15 -19.14
C GLN A 74 5.33 22.99 -17.68
N GLY A 75 6.28 22.78 -16.77
CA GLY A 75 6.02 22.49 -15.36
C GLY A 75 6.26 21.02 -14.97
N GLU A 76 6.51 20.13 -15.95
CA GLU A 76 6.84 18.72 -15.72
C GLU A 76 8.36 18.46 -15.70
N GLU A 77 9.16 19.52 -15.62
CA GLU A 77 10.61 19.43 -15.50
C GLU A 77 11.06 19.09 -14.05
N GLY A 78 12.37 18.84 -13.90
CA GLY A 78 13.03 18.89 -12.60
C GLY A 78 12.74 17.70 -11.68
N MET A 79 12.40 16.54 -12.23
CA MET A 79 12.36 15.31 -11.44
C MET A 79 13.73 15.02 -10.84
N ASP A 80 13.74 14.70 -9.54
CA ASP A 80 14.96 14.35 -8.80
C ASP A 80 14.76 12.96 -8.16
N PHE A 81 15.57 12.01 -8.59
CA PHE A 81 15.49 10.63 -8.12
C PHE A 81 16.02 10.51 -6.70
N GLY A 82 15.23 9.88 -5.82
CA GLY A 82 15.61 9.70 -4.42
C GLY A 82 15.35 10.91 -3.53
N ALA A 83 14.99 12.07 -4.08
CA ALA A 83 14.48 13.23 -3.34
C ALA A 83 12.95 13.32 -3.41
N TYR A 84 12.37 14.18 -2.57
CA TYR A 84 10.94 14.45 -2.65
C TYR A 84 10.65 15.47 -3.76
N TYR A 85 9.89 15.04 -4.75
CA TYR A 85 9.32 15.88 -5.80
C TYR A 85 7.99 16.48 -5.32
N SER A 86 7.92 17.81 -5.28
CA SER A 86 6.73 18.54 -4.85
C SER A 86 6.24 19.47 -5.94
N HIS A 87 4.94 19.38 -6.27
CA HIS A 87 4.36 20.21 -7.33
C HIS A 87 2.93 20.64 -6.96
N ILE A 88 2.55 21.86 -7.36
CA ILE A 88 1.17 22.32 -7.18
C ILE A 88 0.23 21.43 -8.00
N GLN A 89 -0.85 20.97 -7.38
CA GLN A 89 -1.84 20.13 -8.03
C GLN A 89 -2.55 20.89 -9.15
N SER A 90 -2.35 20.46 -10.40
CA SER A 90 -3.05 20.96 -11.59
C SER A 90 -4.19 20.04 -12.05
N SER A 91 -4.12 18.76 -11.66
CA SER A 91 -5.14 17.73 -11.93
C SER A 91 -5.33 16.80 -10.73
N LYS A 92 -6.48 16.11 -10.69
CA LYS A 92 -6.75 15.06 -9.71
C LYS A 92 -6.01 13.77 -9.99
N THR A 93 -5.62 13.54 -11.24
CA THR A 93 -4.93 12.33 -11.67
C THR A 93 -3.61 12.70 -12.30
N ILE A 94 -2.56 11.97 -11.94
CA ILE A 94 -1.24 12.07 -12.55
C ILE A 94 -0.77 10.69 -13.00
N LYS A 95 0.22 10.67 -13.90
CA LYS A 95 0.94 9.45 -14.26
C LYS A 95 2.44 9.65 -14.17
N LEU A 96 3.12 8.67 -13.60
CA LEU A 96 4.58 8.57 -13.64
C LEU A 96 4.93 7.46 -14.61
N TYR A 97 5.47 7.81 -15.78
CA TYR A 97 5.92 6.89 -16.81
C TYR A 97 7.38 6.50 -16.57
N GLY A 98 7.72 5.26 -16.87
CA GLY A 98 9.06 4.69 -16.70
C GLY A 98 9.07 3.46 -15.78
N LYS A 99 10.19 2.74 -15.78
CA LYS A 99 10.42 1.61 -14.87
C LYS A 99 10.79 2.13 -13.49
N ILE A 100 9.87 2.00 -12.54
CA ILE A 100 10.04 2.48 -11.17
C ILE A 100 10.37 1.34 -10.23
N LYS A 101 11.45 1.52 -9.47
CA LYS A 101 11.95 0.59 -8.46
C LYS A 101 11.43 0.91 -7.06
N GLU A 102 11.30 2.20 -6.75
CA GLU A 102 10.73 2.66 -5.48
C GLU A 102 9.73 3.77 -5.73
N PHE A 103 8.57 3.70 -5.09
CA PHE A 103 7.54 4.73 -5.19
C PHE A 103 6.96 5.08 -3.82
N GLN A 104 6.89 6.37 -3.51
CA GLN A 104 6.38 6.90 -2.26
C GLN A 104 5.39 8.04 -2.54
N CYS A 105 4.18 7.94 -2.01
CA CYS A 105 3.11 8.93 -2.16
C CYS A 105 2.40 9.25 -0.82
N LEU A 106 3.19 9.54 0.20
CA LEU A 106 2.73 9.86 1.56
C LEU A 106 1.75 11.06 1.60
N ALA A 107 0.64 10.92 2.33
CA ALA A 107 -0.24 12.03 2.72
C ALA A 107 -0.78 12.89 1.55
N ASN A 108 -1.21 12.24 0.47
CA ASN A 108 -1.73 12.90 -0.72
C ASN A 108 -3.26 12.83 -0.90
N SER A 109 -3.99 12.35 0.12
CA SER A 109 -5.43 12.05 0.04
C SER A 109 -5.79 11.18 -1.18
N VAL A 110 -4.87 10.29 -1.56
CA VAL A 110 -5.00 9.38 -2.70
C VAL A 110 -6.17 8.45 -2.45
N THR A 111 -7.07 8.35 -3.42
CA THR A 111 -8.20 7.42 -3.39
C THR A 111 -7.96 6.18 -4.24
N GLU A 112 -7.14 6.30 -5.28
CA GLU A 112 -6.81 5.21 -6.20
C GLU A 112 -5.33 5.29 -6.59
N LEU A 113 -4.68 4.12 -6.56
CA LEU A 113 -3.26 3.95 -6.86
C LEU A 113 -3.09 2.70 -7.71
N GLU A 114 -2.65 2.88 -8.95
CA GLU A 114 -2.39 1.79 -9.88
C GLU A 114 -0.89 1.60 -10.04
N VAL A 115 -0.37 0.45 -9.60
CA VAL A 115 1.07 0.12 -9.64
C VAL A 115 1.38 -1.16 -10.44
N THR A 116 0.36 -1.83 -10.96
CA THR A 116 0.50 -3.14 -11.63
C THR A 116 1.28 -3.07 -12.94
N GLY A 117 1.39 -1.88 -13.55
CA GLY A 117 2.23 -1.62 -14.71
C GLY A 117 3.74 -1.67 -14.43
N ASN A 118 4.15 -1.70 -13.15
CA ASN A 118 5.56 -1.66 -12.71
C ASN A 118 5.99 -2.96 -12.02
N PRO A 119 6.21 -4.07 -12.76
CA PRO A 119 6.52 -5.37 -12.16
C PRO A 119 7.85 -5.42 -11.40
N GLU A 120 8.79 -4.52 -11.71
CA GLU A 120 10.10 -4.40 -11.07
C GLU A 120 10.08 -3.56 -9.77
N LEU A 121 8.91 -3.07 -9.34
CA LEU A 121 8.77 -2.28 -8.12
C LEU A 121 9.18 -3.10 -6.88
N GLN A 122 10.13 -2.58 -6.09
CA GLN A 122 10.69 -3.22 -4.90
C GLN A 122 10.21 -2.58 -3.60
N VAL A 123 9.93 -1.28 -3.61
CA VAL A 123 9.47 -0.52 -2.44
C VAL A 123 8.24 0.31 -2.80
N LEU A 124 7.17 0.12 -2.04
CA LEU A 124 5.94 0.92 -2.17
C LEU A 124 5.53 1.50 -0.82
N TRP A 125 5.54 2.83 -0.70
CA TRP A 125 5.02 3.57 0.45
C TRP A 125 3.84 4.46 0.05
N CYS A 126 2.61 4.02 0.33
CA CYS A 126 1.38 4.76 0.02
C CYS A 126 0.61 5.19 1.28
N THR A 127 1.36 5.57 2.31
CA THR A 127 0.88 5.74 3.69
C THR A 127 0.08 7.03 3.89
N TYR A 128 -0.83 7.02 4.88
CA TYR A 128 -1.72 8.14 5.21
C TYR A 128 -2.52 8.68 4.02
N ASN A 129 -3.18 7.79 3.28
CA ASN A 129 -4.07 8.14 2.17
C ASN A 129 -5.51 7.67 2.45
N LEU A 130 -6.35 7.64 1.41
CA LEU A 130 -7.75 7.25 1.48
C LEU A 130 -8.02 6.00 0.63
N ILE A 131 -6.99 5.19 0.37
CA ILE A 131 -7.05 4.03 -0.53
C ILE A 131 -7.93 2.94 0.10
N THR A 132 -8.90 2.44 -0.66
CA THR A 132 -9.84 1.39 -0.22
C THR A 132 -9.51 0.02 -0.78
N SER A 133 -8.80 -0.04 -1.91
CA SER A 133 -8.30 -1.25 -2.57
C SER A 133 -6.90 -0.98 -3.13
N LEU A 134 -6.02 -1.96 -3.01
CA LEU A 134 -4.66 -1.89 -3.53
C LEU A 134 -4.30 -3.23 -4.18
N ASP A 135 -4.06 -3.22 -5.49
CA ASP A 135 -3.59 -4.39 -6.24
C ASP A 135 -2.07 -4.32 -6.41
N VAL A 136 -1.36 -5.24 -5.76
CA VAL A 136 0.10 -5.45 -5.88
C VAL A 136 0.46 -6.78 -6.52
N SER A 137 -0.51 -7.43 -7.17
CA SER A 137 -0.38 -8.80 -7.68
C SER A 137 0.67 -8.98 -8.79
N LYS A 138 1.04 -7.89 -9.47
CA LYS A 138 2.07 -7.86 -10.52
C LYS A 138 3.45 -7.40 -10.03
N ASN A 139 3.53 -6.83 -8.84
CA ASN A 139 4.79 -6.34 -8.26
C ASN A 139 5.52 -7.49 -7.54
N THR A 140 5.89 -8.53 -8.29
CA THR A 140 6.45 -9.77 -7.73
C THR A 140 7.82 -9.58 -7.05
N LYS A 141 8.50 -8.47 -7.38
CA LYS A 141 9.77 -8.02 -6.80
C LYS A 141 9.63 -7.16 -5.54
N LEU A 142 8.41 -6.95 -5.06
CA LEU A 142 8.14 -6.11 -3.89
C LEU A 142 8.74 -6.73 -2.62
N LYS A 143 9.65 -6.00 -1.99
CA LYS A 143 10.33 -6.36 -0.73
C LYS A 143 9.72 -5.62 0.46
N THR A 144 9.29 -4.38 0.23
CA THR A 144 8.73 -3.50 1.26
C THR A 144 7.40 -2.93 0.80
N LEU A 145 6.35 -3.19 1.57
CA LEU A 145 5.02 -2.61 1.35
C LEU A 145 4.54 -1.90 2.61
N PHE A 146 4.52 -0.57 2.58
CA PHE A 146 3.93 0.26 3.63
C PHE A 146 2.70 0.96 3.08
N CYS A 147 1.53 0.51 3.53
CA CYS A 147 0.22 1.06 3.15
C CYS A 147 -0.62 1.43 4.38
N TYR A 148 0.04 1.70 5.51
CA TYR A 148 -0.63 2.06 6.75
C TYR A 148 -1.36 3.41 6.69
N GLY A 149 -2.38 3.57 7.53
CA GLY A 149 -3.21 4.78 7.59
C GLY A 149 -4.06 4.97 6.33
N ASN A 150 -4.61 3.89 5.79
CA ASN A 150 -5.52 3.88 4.65
C ASN A 150 -6.90 3.34 5.07
N LYS A 151 -7.75 2.98 4.10
CA LYS A 151 -9.09 2.43 4.31
C LYS A 151 -9.22 1.02 3.71
N LEU A 152 -8.11 0.27 3.65
CA LEU A 152 -8.10 -1.07 3.07
C LEU A 152 -8.94 -2.02 3.94
N THR A 153 -9.86 -2.74 3.29
CA THR A 153 -10.68 -3.78 3.95
C THR A 153 -10.14 -5.18 3.70
N THR A 154 -9.36 -5.34 2.62
CA THR A 154 -8.64 -6.54 2.24
C THR A 154 -7.29 -6.16 1.63
N LEU A 155 -6.33 -7.08 1.68
CA LEU A 155 -5.05 -6.97 0.98
C LEU A 155 -4.58 -8.38 0.63
N ASP A 156 -4.29 -8.61 -0.65
CA ASP A 156 -3.69 -9.85 -1.12
C ASP A 156 -2.21 -9.62 -1.44
N VAL A 157 -1.34 -10.35 -0.75
CA VAL A 157 0.12 -10.33 -0.95
C VAL A 157 0.65 -11.68 -1.47
N SER A 158 -0.24 -12.54 -1.96
CA SER A 158 0.09 -13.93 -2.32
C SER A 158 1.11 -14.08 -3.46
N ASN A 159 1.29 -13.05 -4.29
CA ASN A 159 2.28 -13.01 -5.38
C ASN A 159 3.57 -12.28 -4.99
N ASN A 160 3.63 -11.60 -3.84
CA ASN A 160 4.79 -10.82 -3.40
C ASN A 160 5.73 -11.72 -2.61
N THR A 161 6.31 -12.71 -3.29
CA THR A 161 7.11 -13.78 -2.66
C THR A 161 8.44 -13.29 -2.06
N GLU A 162 8.91 -12.11 -2.48
CA GLU A 162 10.15 -11.47 -1.99
C GLU A 162 9.90 -10.51 -0.79
N LEU A 163 8.66 -10.39 -0.30
CA LEU A 163 8.29 -9.44 0.75
C LEU A 163 8.98 -9.78 2.09
N THR A 164 9.71 -8.81 2.65
CA THR A 164 10.40 -8.91 3.95
C THR A 164 9.75 -8.05 5.03
N ASP A 165 9.16 -6.92 4.62
CA ASP A 165 8.60 -5.91 5.50
C ASP A 165 7.19 -5.49 5.02
N LEU A 166 6.20 -5.69 5.89
CA LEU A 166 4.80 -5.35 5.62
C LEU A 166 4.24 -4.47 6.73
N ASP A 167 3.78 -3.27 6.37
CA ASP A 167 3.07 -2.38 7.28
C ASP A 167 1.68 -2.04 6.72
N VAL A 168 0.66 -2.59 7.38
CA VAL A 168 -0.75 -2.41 7.08
C VAL A 168 -1.49 -1.75 8.24
N ASN A 169 -0.78 -1.14 9.20
CA ASN A 169 -1.39 -0.61 10.41
C ASN A 169 -2.46 0.46 10.10
N GLY A 170 -3.44 0.64 10.99
CA GLY A 170 -4.45 1.70 10.81
C GLY A 170 -5.25 1.56 9.51
N ASN A 171 -5.70 0.35 9.21
CA ASN A 171 -6.61 0.04 8.10
C ASN A 171 -7.89 -0.60 8.68
N MET A 172 -8.72 -1.23 7.83
CA MET A 172 -9.96 -1.89 8.23
C MET A 172 -9.93 -3.40 7.93
N LEU A 173 -8.73 -4.01 7.92
CA LEU A 173 -8.57 -5.43 7.60
C LEU A 173 -9.25 -6.31 8.65
N THR A 174 -10.02 -7.30 8.20
CA THR A 174 -10.65 -8.31 9.08
C THR A 174 -9.90 -9.65 9.04
N SER A 175 -9.05 -9.83 8.04
CA SER A 175 -8.15 -10.98 7.88
C SER A 175 -6.93 -10.56 7.09
N LEU A 176 -5.84 -11.30 7.26
CA LEU A 176 -4.60 -11.17 6.50
C LEU A 176 -4.02 -12.57 6.31
N SER A 177 -3.44 -12.84 5.15
CA SER A 177 -2.70 -14.07 4.89
C SER A 177 -1.35 -13.72 4.29
N VAL A 178 -0.28 -14.28 4.86
CA VAL A 178 1.11 -14.08 4.41
C VAL A 178 1.77 -15.40 4.00
N LYS A 179 0.95 -16.41 3.66
CA LYS A 179 1.38 -17.79 3.41
C LYS A 179 2.48 -17.91 2.35
N ASN A 180 2.44 -17.05 1.34
CA ASN A 180 3.36 -17.10 0.20
C ASN A 180 4.51 -16.08 0.32
N CYS A 181 4.74 -15.51 1.51
CA CYS A 181 5.81 -14.55 1.77
C CYS A 181 6.86 -15.18 2.70
N PRO A 182 7.66 -16.18 2.25
CA PRO A 182 8.55 -16.95 3.11
C PRO A 182 9.67 -16.11 3.75
N ALA A 183 10.05 -15.00 3.12
CA ALA A 183 11.09 -14.10 3.61
C ALA A 183 10.60 -13.09 4.67
N LEU A 184 9.28 -12.98 4.88
CA LEU A 184 8.67 -11.97 5.72
C LEU A 184 9.19 -12.06 7.16
N ALA A 185 9.71 -10.95 7.67
CA ALA A 185 10.37 -10.87 8.97
C ALA A 185 9.78 -9.78 9.88
N LYS A 186 9.09 -8.80 9.30
CA LYS A 186 8.50 -7.69 10.06
C LYS A 186 7.08 -7.40 9.57
N ILE A 187 6.13 -7.43 10.51
CA ILE A 187 4.72 -7.17 10.23
C ILE A 187 4.18 -6.17 11.24
N HIS A 188 3.62 -5.07 10.75
CA HIS A 188 2.85 -4.12 11.53
C HIS A 188 1.39 -4.21 11.08
N CYS A 189 0.51 -4.68 11.97
CA CYS A 189 -0.91 -4.84 11.63
C CYS A 189 -1.88 -4.28 12.69
N PHE A 190 -1.37 -3.66 13.75
CA PHE A 190 -2.20 -2.99 14.76
C PHE A 190 -3.14 -1.93 14.16
N GLY A 191 -4.21 -1.59 14.88
CA GLY A 191 -5.22 -0.65 14.39
C GLY A 191 -5.99 -1.19 13.19
N ASN A 192 -6.28 -2.48 13.17
CA ASN A 192 -7.16 -3.15 12.20
C ASN A 192 -8.34 -3.82 12.94
N GLN A 193 -9.04 -4.75 12.30
CA GLN A 193 -10.17 -5.52 12.86
C GLN A 193 -9.94 -7.04 12.76
N ILE A 194 -8.68 -7.49 12.78
CA ILE A 194 -8.27 -8.89 12.61
C ILE A 194 -8.49 -9.66 13.92
N LYS A 195 -9.49 -10.53 13.95
CA LYS A 195 -9.87 -11.33 15.13
C LYS A 195 -10.55 -12.64 14.75
N GLY A 196 -10.73 -13.54 15.71
CA GLY A 196 -11.41 -14.83 15.50
C GLY A 196 -10.80 -15.60 14.33
N LYS A 197 -11.63 -16.06 13.37
CA LYS A 197 -11.15 -16.80 12.19
C LYS A 197 -10.10 -16.03 11.36
N GLY A 198 -10.22 -14.70 11.28
CA GLY A 198 -9.28 -13.86 10.55
C GLY A 198 -7.88 -13.90 11.17
N MET A 199 -7.81 -13.76 12.50
CA MET A 199 -6.56 -13.88 13.26
C MET A 199 -5.99 -15.29 13.19
N ASN A 200 -6.83 -16.31 13.34
CA ASN A 200 -6.40 -17.70 13.21
C ASN A 200 -5.76 -17.99 11.84
N THR A 201 -6.36 -17.46 10.77
CA THR A 201 -5.83 -17.57 9.40
C THR A 201 -4.48 -16.86 9.29
N PHE A 202 -4.38 -15.64 9.82
CA PHE A 202 -3.14 -14.88 9.81
C PHE A 202 -1.99 -15.62 10.50
N ILE A 203 -2.18 -16.05 11.75
CA ILE A 203 -1.15 -16.78 12.51
C ILE A 203 -0.75 -18.10 11.85
N LYS A 204 -1.72 -18.86 11.31
CA LYS A 204 -1.44 -20.09 10.57
C LYS A 204 -0.63 -19.84 9.29
N SER A 205 -0.84 -18.69 8.64
CA SER A 205 -0.13 -18.30 7.42
C SER A 205 1.30 -17.81 7.65
N LEU A 206 1.69 -17.49 8.90
CA LEU A 206 3.05 -17.01 9.20
C LEU A 206 4.12 -18.02 8.75
N PRO A 207 5.22 -17.55 8.14
CA PRO A 207 6.41 -18.37 7.90
C PRO A 207 6.95 -19.01 9.17
N ASP A 208 7.45 -20.24 9.08
CA ASP A 208 8.26 -20.84 10.14
C ASP A 208 9.69 -20.28 10.06
N ARG A 209 10.10 -19.56 11.10
CA ARG A 209 11.40 -18.88 11.18
C ARG A 209 12.36 -19.55 12.15
N SER A 210 12.11 -20.79 12.56
CA SER A 210 12.93 -21.49 13.56
C SER A 210 14.42 -21.64 13.18
N GLY A 211 14.75 -21.58 11.89
CA GLY A 211 16.13 -21.57 11.38
C GLY A 211 16.72 -20.19 11.07
N SER A 212 16.06 -19.10 11.48
CA SER A 212 16.43 -17.71 11.16
C SER A 212 16.35 -16.80 12.40
N ASN A 213 16.74 -15.54 12.25
CA ASN A 213 16.44 -14.51 13.24
C ASN A 213 14.92 -14.41 13.46
N ALA A 214 14.53 -14.21 14.72
CA ALA A 214 13.15 -14.06 15.13
C ALA A 214 12.46 -12.96 14.32
N GLY A 215 11.26 -13.27 13.81
CA GLY A 215 10.41 -12.28 13.16
C GLY A 215 9.72 -11.40 14.20
N LYS A 216 9.22 -10.24 13.81
CA LYS A 216 8.47 -9.32 14.69
C LYS A 216 7.08 -9.02 14.14
N ILE A 217 6.08 -9.14 15.00
CA ILE A 217 4.69 -8.77 14.72
C ILE A 217 4.24 -7.72 15.74
N PHE A 218 3.92 -6.52 15.27
CA PHE A 218 3.22 -5.52 16.06
C PHE A 218 1.73 -5.69 15.81
N ILE A 219 1.10 -6.51 16.66
CA ILE A 219 -0.22 -7.08 16.42
C ILE A 219 -1.36 -6.20 16.92
N VAL A 220 -1.11 -5.48 18.01
CA VAL A 220 -2.05 -4.54 18.63
C VAL A 220 -1.35 -3.25 19.04
N ASN A 221 -2.13 -2.22 19.30
CA ASN A 221 -1.74 -1.02 20.02
C ASN A 221 -2.73 -0.76 21.16
N SER A 222 -2.37 -1.13 22.39
CA SER A 222 -3.31 -1.12 23.54
C SER A 222 -3.78 0.27 24.00
N VAL A 223 -3.20 1.35 23.49
CA VAL A 223 -3.53 2.73 23.92
C VAL A 223 -4.45 3.46 22.93
N VAL A 224 -4.64 2.91 21.72
CA VAL A 224 -5.40 3.60 20.67
C VAL A 224 -6.79 2.98 20.54
N HIS A 225 -7.83 3.82 20.57
CA HIS A 225 -9.24 3.38 20.54
C HIS A 225 -9.68 2.74 19.22
N SER A 226 -8.89 2.86 18.14
CA SER A 226 -9.16 2.21 16.86
C SER A 226 -8.60 0.77 16.78
N GLU A 227 -8.04 0.24 17.87
CA GLU A 227 -7.59 -1.14 17.91
C GLU A 227 -8.77 -2.11 17.97
N GLY A 228 -8.96 -2.88 16.90
CA GLY A 228 -9.98 -3.91 16.79
C GLY A 228 -9.41 -5.32 16.59
N ASN A 229 -8.07 -5.47 16.53
CA ASN A 229 -7.44 -6.77 16.48
C ASN A 229 -7.56 -7.47 17.83
N VAL A 230 -7.73 -8.78 17.79
CA VAL A 230 -7.73 -9.65 18.98
C VAL A 230 -7.01 -10.93 18.61
N ALA A 231 -5.86 -11.18 19.24
CA ALA A 231 -5.20 -12.48 19.19
C ALA A 231 -5.29 -13.17 20.55
N LEU A 232 -5.65 -14.44 20.51
CA LEU A 232 -5.78 -15.28 21.68
C LEU A 232 -4.41 -15.75 22.21
N VAL A 233 -4.32 -16.15 23.47
CA VAL A 233 -3.09 -16.71 24.07
C VAL A 233 -2.54 -17.87 23.23
N SER A 234 -3.38 -18.81 22.80
CA SER A 234 -2.97 -19.91 21.91
C SER A 234 -2.47 -19.46 20.53
N GLU A 235 -3.02 -18.37 19.98
CA GLU A 235 -2.58 -17.80 18.70
C GLU A 235 -1.22 -17.10 18.84
N VAL A 236 -1.04 -16.34 19.92
CA VAL A 236 0.26 -15.76 20.28
C VAL A 236 1.30 -16.86 20.48
N LYS A 237 0.95 -17.94 21.18
CA LYS A 237 1.83 -19.10 21.34
C LYS A 237 2.19 -19.72 19.99
N ALA A 238 1.22 -19.94 19.10
CA ALA A 238 1.48 -20.53 17.78
C ALA A 238 2.38 -19.66 16.90
N ALA A 239 2.31 -18.33 17.03
CA ALA A 239 3.27 -17.43 16.39
C ALA A 239 4.67 -17.56 17.00
N LYS A 240 4.77 -17.59 18.34
CA LYS A 240 6.04 -17.79 19.06
C LYS A 240 6.70 -19.13 18.73
N ASP A 241 5.92 -20.20 18.58
CA ASP A 241 6.40 -21.53 18.18
C ASP A 241 7.02 -21.52 16.77
N LYS A 242 6.66 -20.54 15.91
CA LYS A 242 7.26 -20.28 14.60
C LYS A 242 8.40 -19.26 14.64
N ASN A 243 8.93 -18.96 15.82
CA ASN A 243 9.98 -17.98 16.08
C ASN A 243 9.58 -16.53 15.72
N TRP A 244 8.37 -16.12 16.12
CA TRP A 244 7.91 -14.73 16.04
C TRP A 244 7.76 -14.08 17.42
N GLU A 245 8.35 -12.91 17.59
CA GLU A 245 8.06 -11.99 18.68
C GLU A 245 6.72 -11.31 18.40
N VAL A 246 5.74 -11.51 19.28
CA VAL A 246 4.43 -10.87 19.19
C VAL A 246 4.38 -9.72 20.19
N LEU A 247 4.19 -8.51 19.67
CA LEU A 247 4.41 -7.26 20.37
C LEU A 247 3.18 -6.37 20.32
N ASP A 248 2.98 -5.64 21.40
CA ASP A 248 2.13 -4.45 21.45
C ASP A 248 2.97 -3.25 21.00
N PHE A 249 2.48 -2.49 20.03
CA PHE A 249 3.16 -1.30 19.53
C PHE A 249 3.41 -0.27 20.62
N PHE A 250 2.49 -0.13 21.58
CA PHE A 250 2.70 0.78 22.69
C PHE A 250 3.83 0.27 23.60
N GLN A 251 4.89 1.07 23.71
CA GLN A 251 6.12 0.76 24.47
C GLN A 251 6.90 -0.48 24.01
N HIS A 252 6.54 -1.09 22.87
CA HIS A 252 7.22 -2.27 22.32
C HIS A 252 7.26 -3.45 23.30
N LYS A 253 6.23 -3.59 24.14
CA LYS A 253 6.16 -4.67 25.13
C LYS A 253 5.68 -5.97 24.48
N PRO A 254 6.08 -7.14 25.03
CA PRO A 254 5.46 -8.41 24.64
C PRO A 254 3.93 -8.35 24.79
N TYR A 255 3.23 -8.93 23.81
CA TYR A 255 1.78 -9.12 23.86
C TYR A 255 1.49 -10.58 24.19
N ASP A 256 0.80 -10.82 25.31
CA ASP A 256 0.54 -12.18 25.80
C ASP A 256 -0.73 -12.81 25.21
N GLY A 257 -1.55 -12.02 24.52
CA GLY A 257 -2.84 -12.47 23.99
C GLY A 257 -3.99 -12.29 24.97
N VAL A 258 -5.21 -12.41 24.45
CA VAL A 258 -6.42 -12.48 25.26
C VAL A 258 -6.66 -13.92 25.69
N ASP A 259 -6.97 -14.11 26.98
CA ASP A 259 -7.22 -15.42 27.60
C ASP A 259 -8.24 -16.26 26.80
N ASP A 260 -7.81 -17.43 26.38
CA ASP A 260 -8.56 -18.40 25.57
C ASP A 260 -9.29 -19.46 26.40
N THR A 261 -9.09 -19.50 27.71
CA THR A 261 -9.81 -20.43 28.61
C THR A 261 -11.33 -20.19 28.63
N LYS A 262 -11.77 -19.02 28.16
CA LYS A 262 -13.18 -18.65 27.96
C LYS A 262 -13.72 -18.99 26.56
N TYR A 263 -12.89 -19.43 25.61
CA TYR A 263 -13.26 -19.71 24.22
C TYR A 263 -13.02 -21.18 23.90
N THR A 264 -13.81 -22.06 24.52
CA THR A 264 -13.69 -23.51 24.30
C THR A 264 -14.90 -24.04 23.55
N THR A 265 -14.72 -25.08 22.73
CA THR A 265 -15.83 -25.87 22.16
C THR A 265 -16.62 -26.67 23.21
N LYS A 266 -16.21 -26.59 24.48
CA LYS A 266 -16.95 -27.14 25.62
C LYS A 266 -18.03 -26.17 26.13
N GLN A 267 -18.09 -24.94 25.62
CA GLN A 267 -19.18 -24.02 25.93
C GLN A 267 -20.47 -24.37 25.18
N PRO A 268 -21.63 -23.89 25.66
CA PRO A 268 -22.91 -24.11 24.99
C PRO A 268 -22.88 -23.61 23.55
N SER A 269 -22.97 -24.53 22.59
CA SER A 269 -23.09 -24.23 21.17
C SER A 269 -24.52 -24.44 20.69
N VAL A 270 -24.99 -23.59 19.79
CA VAL A 270 -26.22 -23.84 19.01
C VAL A 270 -25.81 -24.34 17.63
N VAL A 271 -26.06 -25.61 17.35
CA VAL A 271 -25.82 -26.19 16.01
C VAL A 271 -27.08 -25.99 15.18
N LEU A 272 -26.93 -25.29 14.06
CA LEU A 272 -28.02 -25.07 13.09
C LEU A 272 -27.78 -25.97 11.88
N THR A 273 -28.75 -26.83 11.59
CA THR A 273 -28.73 -27.73 10.42
C THR A 273 -29.87 -27.39 9.46
N THR A 274 -29.61 -27.46 8.16
CA THR A 274 -30.62 -27.28 7.11
C THR A 274 -30.42 -28.32 6.02
N MET A 275 -31.51 -28.76 5.39
CA MET A 275 -31.45 -29.59 4.18
C MET A 275 -31.29 -28.75 2.90
N ARG A 276 -31.38 -27.42 3.01
CA ARG A 276 -31.16 -26.53 1.88
C ARG A 276 -29.68 -26.50 1.54
N THR A 277 -29.35 -26.69 0.26
CA THR A 277 -27.99 -26.57 -0.25
C THR A 277 -27.57 -25.12 -0.49
N GLU A 278 -28.53 -24.17 -0.48
CA GLU A 278 -28.29 -22.73 -0.66
C GLU A 278 -29.34 -21.85 0.07
N GLY A 279 -28.98 -20.58 0.31
CA GLY A 279 -29.84 -19.57 0.93
C GLY A 279 -29.18 -18.80 2.08
N THR A 280 -29.91 -17.84 2.66
CA THR A 280 -29.41 -16.95 3.73
C THR A 280 -29.98 -17.32 5.09
N TRP A 281 -29.13 -17.43 6.10
CA TRP A 281 -29.54 -17.50 7.49
C TRP A 281 -29.88 -16.10 8.03
N LYS A 282 -31.07 -15.94 8.62
CA LYS A 282 -31.44 -14.75 9.39
C LYS A 282 -31.47 -15.12 10.86
N LEU A 283 -30.46 -14.71 11.60
CA LEU A 283 -30.31 -15.04 13.02
C LEU A 283 -30.47 -13.77 13.86
N LYS A 284 -31.16 -13.89 14.99
CA LYS A 284 -31.23 -12.85 16.02
C LYS A 284 -30.73 -13.46 17.33
N LEU A 285 -29.57 -13.01 17.76
CA LEU A 285 -28.97 -13.45 19.02
C LEU A 285 -29.34 -12.43 20.11
N LYS A 286 -29.88 -12.94 21.22
CA LYS A 286 -30.07 -12.16 22.45
C LYS A 286 -29.23 -12.83 23.52
N ALA A 287 -28.16 -12.16 23.90
CA ALA A 287 -27.29 -12.59 24.98
C ALA A 287 -27.10 -11.44 25.96
N ASP A 288 -26.67 -11.80 27.16
CA ASP A 288 -26.24 -10.85 28.18
C ASP A 288 -25.19 -9.89 27.59
N GLU A 289 -25.24 -8.60 27.95
CA GLU A 289 -24.28 -7.59 27.47
C GLU A 289 -22.83 -7.98 27.78
N GLN A 290 -22.61 -8.65 28.91
CA GLN A 290 -21.29 -9.15 29.30
C GLN A 290 -20.84 -10.33 28.45
N ALA A 291 -21.77 -11.06 27.80
CA ALA A 291 -21.46 -12.20 26.95
C ALA A 291 -21.28 -11.83 25.47
N LYS A 292 -21.84 -10.70 25.02
CA LYS A 292 -21.81 -10.30 23.60
C LYS A 292 -20.41 -10.22 22.97
N PRO A 293 -19.35 -9.73 23.65
CA PRO A 293 -17.99 -9.73 23.07
C PRO A 293 -17.41 -11.14 22.85
N TYR A 294 -18.05 -12.17 23.39
CA TYR A 294 -17.57 -13.54 23.43
C TYR A 294 -18.37 -14.50 22.54
N ILE A 295 -19.41 -14.00 21.85
CA ILE A 295 -20.27 -14.79 20.94
C ILE A 295 -19.71 -14.73 19.53
N TRP A 296 -19.56 -15.90 18.93
CA TRP A 296 -19.02 -16.10 17.58
C TRP A 296 -19.93 -17.04 16.76
#